data_AF-A0A5K1GYS7-F1
#
_entry.id   AF-A0A5K1GYS7-F1
#
_cell.length_a   1.000
_cell.length_b   1.000
_cell.length_c   1.000
_cell.angle_alpha   90.00
_cell.angle_beta   90.00
_cell.angle_gamma   90.00
#
_symmetry.space_group_name_H-M   'P 1'
#
loop_
_entity.id
_entity.type
_entity.pdbx_description
1 polymer ?
#
loop_
_entity_poly.entity_id
_entity_poly.type
_entity_poly.pdbx_seq_one_letter_code
_entity_poly.pdbx_strand_id
1 'polypeptide(L)' 'HYMLNSTINEQLVNLAEVKGGDVVLEIGPGTGSLTNILVNVGAKVIAIEK' A
#
# COMPACT_ATOMS: atom_id res chain seq x y z
N HIS A 1 -5.14 15.70 0.30
CA HIS A 1 -3.69 15.71 0.57
C HIS A 1 -3.13 14.35 0.20
N TYR A 2 -1.98 14.28 -0.47
CA TYR A 2 -1.39 13.01 -0.91
C TYR A 2 -0.16 12.66 -0.09
N MET A 3 -0.02 11.38 0.24
CA MET A 3 1.15 10.85 0.91
C MET A 3 2.19 10.42 -0.13
N LEU A 4 3.28 11.17 -0.29
CA LEU A 4 4.26 10.97 -1.38
C LEU A 4 5.65 10.54 -0.88
N ASN A 5 5.82 10.31 0.43
CA ASN A 5 7.10 9.88 0.99
C ASN A 5 7.19 8.34 0.94
N SER A 6 8.06 7.84 0.07
CA SER A 6 8.28 6.41 -0.12
C SER A 6 8.81 5.70 1.13
N THR A 7 9.71 6.33 1.89
CA THR A 7 10.26 5.76 3.12
C THR A 7 9.17 5.51 4.16
N ILE A 8 8.24 6.44 4.33
CA ILE A 8 7.11 6.23 5.25
C ILE A 8 6.21 5.10 4.77
N ASN A 9 5.92 5.02 3.47
CA ASN A 9 5.09 3.95 2.94
C ASN A 9 5.76 2.57 3.11
N GLU A 10 7.07 2.45 2.88
CA GLU A 10 7.82 1.23 3.16
C GLU A 10 7.77 0.85 4.65
N GLN A 11 7.93 1.83 5.55
CA GLN A 11 7.79 1.60 6.98
C GLN A 11 6.38 1.13 7.36
N LEU A 12 5.33 1.69 6.77
CA LEU A 12 3.95 1.26 7.01
C LEU A 12 3.74 -0.21 6.59
N VAL A 13 4.19 -0.57 5.40
CA VAL A 13 4.08 -1.95 4.87
C VAL A 13 4.85 -2.93 5.77
N ASN A 14 6.06 -2.56 6.20
CA ASN A 14 6.87 -3.38 7.11
C ASN A 14 6.25 -3.52 8.50
N LEU A 15 5.74 -2.44 9.10
CA LEU A 15 5.10 -2.46 10.42
C LEU A 15 3.79 -3.23 10.42
N ALA A 16 3.08 -3.23 9.29
CA ALA A 16 1.88 -4.04 9.07
C ALA A 16 2.20 -5.51 8.73
N GLU A 17 3.48 -5.86 8.63
CA GLU A 17 3.97 -7.21 8.31
C GLU A 17 3.36 -7.79 7.02
N VAL A 18 3.06 -6.92 6.05
CA VAL A 18 2.46 -7.33 4.78
C VAL A 18 3.47 -8.14 3.97
N LYS A 19 3.02 -9.27 3.45
CA LYS A 19 3.83 -10.22 2.68
C LYS A 19 3.10 -10.68 1.42
N GLY A 20 3.87 -11.31 0.54
CA GLY A 20 3.34 -11.92 -0.67
C GLY A 20 2.19 -12.88 -0.39
N GLY A 21 1.09 -12.74 -1.14
CA GLY A 21 -0.12 -13.53 -0.97
C GLY A 21 -1.16 -12.95 -0.01
N ASP A 22 -0.82 -11.91 0.77
CA ASP A 22 -1.81 -11.22 1.61
C ASP A 22 -2.86 -10.51 0.74
N VAL A 23 -4.07 -10.37 1.26
CA VAL A 23 -5.12 -9.55 0.65
C VAL A 23 -5.27 -8.27 1.47
N VAL A 24 -4.99 -7.13 0.85
CA VAL A 24 -4.98 -5.81 1.50
C VAL A 24 -6.11 -4.96 0.93
N LEU A 25 -6.95 -4.43 1.81
CA LEU A 25 -7.92 -3.39 1.47
C LEU A 25 -7.28 -2.01 1.68
N GLU A 26 -7.12 -1.25 0.61
CA GLU A 26 -6.60 0.13 0.66
C GLU A 26 -7.74 1.13 0.47
N ILE A 27 -7.91 2.04 1.43
CA ILE A 27 -8.93 3.09 1.37
C ILE A 27 -8.24 4.42 1.06
N GLY A 28 -8.61 5.04 -0.06
CA GLY A 28 -7.99 6.27 -0.54
C GLY A 28 -6.59 6.06 -1.13
N PRO A 29 -6.43 5.23 -2.18
CA PRO A 29 -5.14 4.99 -2.82
C PRO A 29 -4.54 6.28 -3.42
N GLY A 30 -5.36 7.27 -3.77
CA GLY A 30 -4.92 8.54 -4.33
C GLY A 30 -4.03 8.36 -5.56
N THR A 31 -2.77 8.76 -5.45
CA THR A 31 -1.78 8.64 -6.54
C THR A 31 -1.16 7.24 -6.67
N GLY A 32 -1.53 6.29 -5.82
CA GLY A 32 -1.04 4.91 -5.83
C GLY A 32 0.34 4.73 -5.17
N SER A 33 0.82 5.72 -4.42
CA SER A 33 2.15 5.68 -3.80
C SER A 33 2.33 4.54 -2.80
N LEU A 34 1.28 4.18 -2.05
CA LEU A 34 1.28 3.03 -1.14
C LEU A 34 0.87 1.75 -1.88
N THR A 35 -0.13 1.82 -2.76
CA THR A 35 -0.56 0.72 -3.65
C THR A 35 0.63 0.05 -4.35
N ASN A 36 1.54 0.84 -4.92
CA ASN A 36 2.70 0.32 -5.64
C ASN A 36 3.61 -0.53 -4.75
N ILE A 37 3.82 -0.12 -3.50
CA ILE A 37 4.67 -0.86 -2.57
C ILE A 37 3.98 -2.16 -2.14
N LEU A 38 2.68 -2.10 -1.84
CA LEU A 38 1.87 -3.28 -1.51
C LEU A 38 1.86 -4.32 -2.64
N VAL A 39 1.74 -3.88 -3.89
CA VAL A 39 1.82 -4.79 -5.06
C VAL A 39 3.23 -5.34 -5.24
N ASN A 40 4.27 -4.52 -5.05
CA ASN A 40 5.66 -4.95 -5.20
C ASN A 40 6.08 -6.01 -4.18
N VAL A 41 5.52 -5.99 -2.96
CA VAL A 41 5.74 -7.07 -1.97
C VAL A 41 4.96 -8.35 -2.30
N GLY A 42 4.14 -8.33 -3.36
CA GLY A 42 3.36 -9.47 -3.84
C GLY A 42 1.99 -9.61 -3.18
N ALA A 43 1.49 -8.57 -2.51
CA ALA A 43 0.14 -8.58 -1.96
C ALA A 43 -0.91 -8.36 -3.07
N LYS A 44 -2.09 -8.93 -2.88
CA LYS A 44 -3.27 -8.62 -3.67
C LYS A 44 -3.97 -7.42 -3.05
N VAL A 45 -3.98 -6.30 -3.75
CA VAL A 45 -4.60 -5.06 -3.25
C VAL A 45 -6.01 -4.90 -3.83
N ILE A 46 -6.98 -4.61 -2.96
CA ILE A 46 -8.31 -4.14 -3.31
C ILE A 46 -8.37 -2.68 -2.88
N ALA A 47 -8.45 -1.75 -3.83
CA ALA A 47 -8.44 -0.32 -3.51
C ALA A 47 -9.82 0.30 -3.73
N ILE A 48 -10.21 1.22 -2.84
CA ILE A 48 -11.45 2.00 -2.95
C ILE A 48 -11.11 3.48 -2.92
N GLU A 49 -11.57 4.22 -3.93
CA GLU A 49 -11.44 5.66 -4.07
C GLU A 49 -12.81 6.30 -4.37
N LYS A 50 -13.00 7.57 -3.99
CA LYS A 50 -14.23 8.31 -4.24
C LYS A 50 -14.33 8.83 -5.68
#